data_AF-A0A5N5D2P6-F1
#
_entry.id   AF-A0A5N5D2P6-F1
#
_cell.length_a   1.000
_cell.length_b   1.000
_cell.length_c   1.000
_cell.angle_alpha   90.00
_cell.angle_beta   90.00
_cell.angle_gamma   90.00
#
_symmetry.space_group_name_H-M   'P 1'
#
loop_
_entity.id
_entity.type
_entity.pdbx_description
1 polymer ?
#
loop_
_entity_poly.entity_id
_entity_poly.type
_entity_poly.pdbx_seq_one_letter_code
_entity_poly.pdbx_strand_id
1 'polypeptide(L)'
;MASRQHFALVTGCVEGGIGEALTKEFAAKGLHVIATVLPGETRVHLDNPDITTFELDVTKEETILSLKDNVAELTSGKLDVLVNNA
;
A
#
# COMPACT_ATOMS: atom_id res chain seq x y z
N MET A 1 4.25 -23.16 -14.13
CA MET A 1 3.33 -22.71 -13.07
C MET A 1 3.62 -21.25 -12.84
N ALA A 2 2.66 -20.35 -12.98
CA ALA A 2 2.88 -18.94 -12.63
C ALA A 2 3.16 -18.85 -11.12
N SER A 3 4.20 -18.13 -10.73
CA SER A 3 4.45 -17.83 -9.31
C SER A 3 3.28 -17.02 -8.75
N ARG A 4 2.87 -17.33 -7.52
CA ARG A 4 1.85 -16.54 -6.81
C ARG A 4 2.36 -15.11 -6.59
N GLN A 5 1.51 -14.11 -6.87
CA GLN A 5 1.78 -12.71 -6.53
C GLN A 5 1.82 -12.52 -5.01
N HIS A 6 2.84 -11.83 -4.51
CA HIS A 6 2.94 -11.46 -3.09
C HIS A 6 2.56 -10.00 -2.90
N PHE A 7 1.76 -9.71 -1.88
CA PHE A 7 1.26 -8.37 -1.61
C PHE A 7 1.81 -7.80 -0.30
N ALA A 8 2.20 -6.52 -0.32
CA ALA A 8 2.61 -5.77 0.86
C ALA A 8 1.73 -4.53 1.02
N LEU A 9 1.08 -4.35 2.17
CA LEU A 9 0.40 -3.11 2.53
C LEU A 9 1.33 -2.25 3.39
N VAL A 10 1.60 -1.02 2.99
CA VAL A 10 2.42 -0.05 3.75
C VAL A 10 1.59 1.20 4.02
N THR A 11 1.38 1.53 5.29
CA THR A 11 0.65 2.76 5.67
C THR A 11 1.59 3.96 5.79
N GLY A 12 1.14 5.17 5.43
CA GLY A 12 1.90 6.42 5.64
C GLY A 12 3.07 6.66 4.67
N CYS A 13 2.83 6.58 3.38
CA CYS A 13 3.83 6.65 2.30
C CYS A 13 4.07 8.06 1.76
N VAL A 14 4.40 8.99 2.67
CA VAL A 14 4.73 10.38 2.30
C VAL A 14 6.03 10.44 1.49
N GLU A 15 6.13 11.42 0.58
CA GLU A 15 7.36 11.67 -0.19
C GLU A 15 8.55 11.97 0.74
N GLY A 16 9.66 11.28 0.53
CA GLY A 16 10.86 11.34 1.37
C GLY A 16 10.76 10.55 2.68
N GLY A 17 9.64 9.88 2.96
CA GLY A 17 9.38 9.16 4.21
C GLY A 17 9.82 7.69 4.21
N ILE A 18 9.77 7.06 5.39
CA ILE A 18 10.07 5.64 5.57
C ILE A 18 9.09 4.77 4.77
N GLY A 19 7.80 5.12 4.76
CA GLY A 19 6.78 4.40 4.00
C GLY A 19 7.05 4.37 2.50
N GLU A 20 7.50 5.48 1.91
CA GLU A 20 7.92 5.52 0.51
C GLU A 20 9.14 4.63 0.25
N ALA A 21 10.16 4.72 1.10
CA ALA A 21 11.38 3.91 0.95
C ALA A 21 11.07 2.41 0.99
N LEU A 22 10.23 1.95 1.92
CA LEU A 22 9.78 0.56 2.00
C LEU A 22 8.93 0.16 0.79
N THR A 23 8.05 1.05 0.34
CA THR A 23 7.21 0.81 -0.85
C THR A 23 8.08 0.57 -2.09
N LYS A 24 9.07 1.44 -2.34
CA LYS A 24 10.00 1.29 -3.47
C LYS A 24 10.84 0.02 -3.37
N GLU A 25 11.32 -0.31 -2.18
CA GLU A 25 12.14 -1.51 -1.95
C GLU A 25 11.34 -2.82 -2.13
N PHE A 26 10.09 -2.87 -1.67
CA PHE A 26 9.23 -4.05 -1.87
C PHE A 26 8.84 -4.23 -3.33
N ALA A 27 8.51 -3.15 -4.04
CA ALA A 27 8.25 -3.19 -5.48
C ALA A 27 9.49 -3.68 -6.25
N ALA A 28 10.68 -3.17 -5.92
CA ALA A 28 11.94 -3.64 -6.52
C ALA A 28 12.25 -5.13 -6.27
N LYS A 29 11.63 -5.74 -5.25
CA LYS A 29 11.72 -7.18 -4.94
C LYS A 29 10.61 -8.01 -5.59
N GLY A 30 9.76 -7.41 -6.43
CA GLY A 30 8.69 -8.08 -7.15
C GLY A 30 7.43 -8.34 -6.34
N LEU A 31 7.25 -7.63 -5.22
CA LEU A 31 5.96 -7.61 -4.52
C LEU A 31 5.07 -6.55 -5.16
N HIS A 32 3.76 -6.82 -5.23
CA HIS A 32 2.78 -5.78 -5.53
C HIS A 32 2.50 -5.00 -4.24
N VAL A 33 2.84 -3.72 -4.22
CA VAL A 33 2.71 -2.91 -3.01
C VAL A 33 1.42 -2.12 -3.04
N ILE A 34 0.72 -2.13 -1.92
CA ILE A 34 -0.42 -1.29 -1.63
C ILE A 34 0.06 -0.20 -0.69
N ALA A 35 0.26 1.00 -1.21
CA ALA A 35 0.75 2.14 -0.45
C ALA A 35 -0.41 3.04 -0.02
N THR A 36 -0.38 3.56 1.20
CA THR A 36 -1.39 4.54 1.64
C THR A 36 -0.78 5.90 1.93
N VAL A 37 -1.46 6.96 1.52
CA VAL A 37 -1.11 8.36 1.82
C VAL A 37 -2.26 9.06 2.54
N LEU A 38 -2.01 10.18 3.21
CA LEU A 38 -3.11 10.96 3.79
C LEU A 38 -3.96 11.59 2.67
N PRO A 39 -5.27 11.78 2.90
CA PRO A 39 -6.13 12.47 1.94
C PRO A 39 -5.58 13.85 1.57
N GLY A 40 -5.46 14.11 0.26
CA GLY A 40 -4.92 15.37 -0.27
C GLY A 40 -3.40 15.42 -0.43
N GLU A 41 -2.65 14.39 -0.04
CA GLU A 41 -1.23 14.29 -0.37
C GLU A 41 -1.02 13.90 -1.84
N THR A 42 0.12 14.32 -2.40
CA THR A 42 0.53 13.89 -3.73
C THR A 42 0.83 12.39 -3.74
N ARG A 43 0.59 11.74 -4.89
CA ARG A 43 0.93 10.33 -5.14
C ARG A 43 1.88 10.14 -6.32
N VAL A 44 2.37 11.24 -6.91
CA VAL A 44 3.20 11.21 -8.13
C VAL A 44 4.52 10.46 -7.89
N HIS A 45 5.08 10.55 -6.68
CA HIS A 45 6.31 9.85 -6.30
C HIS A 45 6.15 8.32 -6.19
N LEU A 46 4.91 7.83 -6.24
CA LEU A 46 4.53 6.40 -6.19
C LEU A 46 4.04 5.88 -7.55
N ASP A 47 4.19 6.65 -8.63
CA ASP A 47 3.78 6.22 -9.98
C ASP A 47 4.65 5.05 -10.47
N ASN A 48 4.15 3.83 -10.29
CA ASN A 48 4.82 2.59 -10.64
C ASN A 48 3.77 1.49 -10.88
N PRO A 49 3.93 0.64 -11.91
CA PRO A 49 2.97 -0.43 -12.23
C PRO A 49 2.79 -1.48 -11.11
N ASP A 50 3.81 -1.68 -10.27
CA ASP A 50 3.77 -2.62 -9.15
C ASP A 50 3.30 -1.98 -7.83
N ILE A 51 2.83 -0.72 -7.89
CA ILE A 51 2.31 0.02 -6.73
C ILE A 51 0.86 0.43 -7.00
N THR A 52 -0.04 0.12 -6.05
CA THR A 52 -1.39 0.65 -5.99
C THR A 52 -1.52 1.58 -4.80
N THR A 53 -2.01 2.80 -5.01
CA THR A 53 -2.13 3.82 -3.94
C THR A 53 -3.57 4.02 -3.52
N PHE A 54 -3.81 4.04 -2.21
CA PHE A 54 -5.08 4.44 -1.60
C PHE A 54 -4.88 5.63 -0.66
N GLU A 55 -5.95 6.38 -0.43
CA GLU A 55 -5.99 7.32 0.70
C GLU A 55 -6.38 6.57 1.99
N LEU A 56 -5.74 6.89 3.10
CA LEU A 56 -6.05 6.33 4.41
C LEU A 56 -5.82 7.37 5.50
N ASP A 57 -6.80 7.54 6.38
CA ASP A 57 -6.63 8.21 7.67
C ASP A 57 -6.82 7.17 8.79
N VAL A 58 -5.71 6.70 9.37
CA VAL A 58 -5.72 5.67 10.42
C VAL A 58 -6.45 6.08 11.70
N THR A 59 -6.82 7.35 11.84
CA THR A 59 -7.61 7.84 12.98
C THR A 59 -9.13 7.75 12.74
N LYS A 60 -9.56 7.46 11.50
CA LYS A 60 -10.95 7.36 11.08
C LYS A 60 -11.31 5.92 10.68
N GLU A 61 -12.14 5.28 11.49
CA GLU A 61 -12.56 3.88 11.33
C GLU A 61 -13.21 3.62 9.95
N GLU A 62 -14.01 4.56 9.46
CA GLU A 62 -14.68 4.44 8.17
C GLU A 62 -13.69 4.31 7.00
N THR A 63 -12.53 4.97 7.08
CA THR A 63 -11.50 4.88 6.03
C THR A 63 -10.71 3.58 6.12
N ILE A 64 -10.47 3.07 7.34
CA ILE A 64 -9.84 1.77 7.58
C ILE A 64 -10.71 0.65 7.01
N LEU A 65 -12.02 0.68 7.29
CA LEU A 65 -12.97 -0.31 6.80
C LEU A 65 -13.05 -0.29 5.27
N SER A 66 -13.12 0.90 4.67
CA SER A 66 -13.14 1.06 3.22
C SER A 66 -11.84 0.55 2.58
N LEU A 67 -10.68 0.85 3.16
CA LEU A 67 -9.40 0.31 2.68
C LEU A 67 -9.35 -1.21 2.80
N LYS A 68 -9.78 -1.77 3.93
CA LYS A 68 -9.79 -3.21 4.19
C LYS A 68 -10.57 -3.96 3.10
N ASP A 69 -11.73 -3.43 2.70
CA ASP A 69 -12.57 -4.04 1.67
C ASP A 69 -11.89 -3.97 0.28
N ASN A 70 -11.31 -2.82 -0.10
CA ASN A 70 -10.54 -2.68 -1.34
C ASN A 70 -9.31 -3.61 -1.39
N VAL A 71 -8.58 -3.71 -0.28
CA VAL A 71 -7.41 -4.58 -0.16
C VAL A 71 -7.83 -6.05 -0.23
N ALA A 72 -8.93 -6.43 0.42
CA ALA A 72 -9.43 -7.80 0.35
C ALA A 72 -9.83 -8.18 -1.08
N GLU A 73 -10.49 -7.29 -1.82
CA GLU A 73 -10.81 -7.52 -3.23
C GLU A 73 -9.55 -7.65 -4.09
N LEU A 74 -8.62 -6.70 -4.00
CA LEU A 74 -7.38 -6.67 -4.78
C LEU A 74 -6.50 -7.91 -4.55
N THR A 75 -6.45 -8.40 -3.31
CA THR A 75 -5.54 -9.47 -2.90
C THR A 75 -6.17 -10.85 -2.86
N SER A 76 -7.46 -10.97 -3.22
CA SER A 76 -8.26 -12.17 -2.98
C SER A 76 -8.23 -12.62 -1.52
N GLY A 77 -8.27 -11.65 -0.60
CA GLY A 77 -8.38 -11.84 0.85
C GLY A 77 -7.07 -12.17 1.57
N LYS A 78 -5.90 -12.05 0.93
CA LYS A 78 -4.62 -12.40 1.56
C LYS A 78 -3.50 -11.39 1.28
N LEU A 79 -3.05 -10.72 2.34
CA LEU A 79 -1.78 -10.01 2.39
C LEU A 79 -0.64 -10.94 2.85
N ASP A 80 0.56 -10.70 2.34
CA ASP A 80 1.76 -11.39 2.80
C ASP A 80 2.58 -10.51 3.76
N VAL A 81 2.49 -9.17 3.62
CA VAL A 81 3.14 -8.19 4.50
C VAL A 81 2.18 -7.06 4.84
N LEU A 82 2.19 -6.63 6.10
CA LEU A 82 1.59 -5.37 6.58
C LEU A 82 2.66 -4.59 7.34
N VAL A 83 2.84 -3.32 6.97
CA VAL A 83 3.67 -2.36 7.68
C VAL A 83 2.79 -1.21 8.19
N ASN A 84 2.59 -1.18 9.51
CA ASN A 84 1.94 -0.06 10.20
C ASN A 84 2.98 1.02 10.49
N ASN A 85 3.15 1.96 9.55
CA ASN A 85 4.08 3.08 9.68
C ASN A 85 3.39 4.41 10.01
N ALA A 86 2.13 4.58 9.61
CA ALA A 86 1.22 5.64 10.07
C ALA A 86 0.40 5.19 11.27
#